data_AF-A0A2J2H8V6-F1
#
_entry.id   AF-A0A2J2H8V6-F1
#
_cell.length_a   1.000
_cell.length_b   1.000
_cell.length_c   1.000
_cell.angle_alpha   90.00
_cell.angle_beta   90.00
_cell.angle_gamma   90.00
#
_symmetry.space_group_name_H-M   'P 1'
#
loop_
_entity.id
_entity.type
_entity.pdbx_description
1 polymer ?
#
loop_
_entity_poly.entity_id
_entity_poly.type
_entity_poly.pdbx_seq_one_letter_code
_entity_poly.pdbx_strand_id
1 'polypeptide(L)'
;MLLQILLPVAVVALVAALVAAIFVLNRRPPQQQQPLRVYTPGEQEILSQLAYIRDRLDKFIPPYGRVGYIPSNAAELAQLLGFHYVKIGQDEYGTLPESDDIKQYLDLDLDEAQLKIKDKYIYIIRKGDKRLVAIGDAYLDYLTVKFLEDFLSYL
;
A
#
# COMPACT_ATOMS: atom_id res chain seq x y z
N MET A 1 37.35 -33.90 19.32
CA MET A 1 36.00 -34.35 19.74
C MET A 1 35.35 -33.44 20.78
N LEU A 2 36.03 -33.02 21.86
CA LEU A 2 35.45 -32.10 22.86
C LEU A 2 35.00 -30.74 22.29
N LEU A 3 35.80 -30.14 21.38
CA LEU A 3 35.47 -28.85 20.73
C LEU A 3 34.29 -28.96 19.73
N GLN A 4 34.08 -30.13 19.13
CA GLN A 4 32.99 -30.39 18.17
C GLN A 4 31.63 -30.52 18.86
N ILE A 5 31.61 -30.86 20.15
CA ILE A 5 30.39 -30.95 20.97
C ILE A 5 30.12 -29.61 21.67
N LEU A 6 31.17 -28.87 22.06
CA LEU A 6 31.03 -27.59 22.76
C LEU A 6 30.41 -26.50 21.88
N LEU A 7 30.77 -26.46 20.60
CA LEU A 7 30.27 -25.45 19.66
C LEU A 7 28.75 -25.52 19.43
N PRO A 8 28.15 -26.69 19.09
CA PRO A 8 26.70 -26.78 18.92
C PRO A 8 25.94 -26.51 20.23
N VAL A 9 26.48 -26.91 21.39
CA VAL A 9 25.86 -26.64 22.69
C VAL A 9 25.84 -25.13 23.00
N ALA A 10 26.92 -24.42 22.70
CA ALA A 10 26.98 -22.97 22.87
C ALA A 10 26.00 -22.24 21.95
N VAL A 11 25.85 -22.70 20.70
CA VAL A 11 24.89 -22.13 19.74
C VAL A 11 23.45 -22.36 20.19
N VAL A 12 23.12 -23.57 20.66
CA VAL A 12 21.78 -23.88 21.19
C VAL A 12 21.47 -23.05 22.43
N ALA A 13 22.44 -22.87 23.34
CA ALA A 13 22.29 -22.04 24.52
C ALA A 13 22.06 -20.56 24.17
N LEU A 14 22.78 -20.03 23.17
CA LEU A 14 22.62 -18.66 22.69
C LEU A 14 21.21 -18.45 22.10
N VAL A 15 20.75 -19.36 21.24
CA VAL A 15 19.42 -19.28 20.63
C VAL A 15 18.32 -19.34 21.69
N ALA A 16 18.44 -20.25 22.67
CA ALA A 16 17.49 -20.37 23.77
C ALA A 16 17.43 -19.10 24.63
N ALA A 17 18.58 -18.50 24.93
CA ALA A 17 18.66 -17.23 25.66
C ALA A 17 18.00 -16.08 24.89
N LEU A 18 18.19 -16.04 23.56
CA LEU A 18 17.63 -15.00 22.70
C LEU A 18 16.10 -15.11 22.60
N VAL A 19 15.57 -16.33 22.46
CA VAL A 19 14.12 -16.60 22.48
C VAL A 19 13.51 -16.24 23.84
N ALA A 20 14.17 -16.58 24.94
CA ALA A 20 13.72 -16.21 26.28
C ALA A 20 13.71 -14.68 26.48
N ALA A 21 14.74 -13.98 26.00
CA ALA A 21 14.82 -12.53 26.07
C ALA A 21 13.69 -11.85 25.26
N ILE A 22 13.42 -12.32 24.04
CA ILE A 22 12.31 -11.84 23.21
C ILE A 22 10.97 -12.11 23.90
N PHE A 23 10.78 -13.29 24.48
CA PHE A 23 9.54 -13.65 25.17
C PHE A 23 9.29 -12.77 26.40
N VAL A 24 10.34 -12.44 27.16
CA VAL A 24 10.24 -11.53 28.31
C VAL A 24 9.99 -10.09 27.87
N LEU A 25 10.67 -9.60 26.82
CA LEU A 25 10.41 -8.26 26.28
C LEU A 25 9.01 -8.13 25.68
N ASN A 26 8.47 -9.19 25.07
CA ASN A 26 7.17 -9.16 24.42
C ASN A 26 6.01 -9.46 25.39
N ARG A 27 6.29 -9.76 26.67
CA ARG A 27 5.29 -9.72 27.74
C ARG A 27 4.97 -8.26 28.07
N ARG A 28 4.17 -7.63 27.21
CA ARG A 28 3.50 -6.37 27.56
C ARG A 28 2.51 -6.66 28.70
N PRO A 29 2.44 -5.84 29.77
CA PRO A 29 1.34 -5.93 30.71
C PRO A 29 0.02 -5.80 29.94
N PRO A 30 -1.08 -6.44 30.39
CA PRO A 30 -2.38 -6.23 29.78
C PRO A 30 -2.61 -4.72 29.74
N GLN A 31 -2.87 -4.17 28.54
CA GLN A 31 -3.19 -2.76 28.38
C GLN A 31 -4.28 -2.44 29.39
N GLN A 32 -3.98 -1.56 30.35
CA GLN A 32 -4.98 -1.04 31.26
C GLN A 32 -6.11 -0.51 30.39
N GLN A 33 -7.23 -1.20 30.39
CA GLN A 33 -8.45 -0.75 29.73
C GLN A 33 -8.76 0.60 30.37
N GLN A 34 -8.58 1.66 29.59
CA GLN A 34 -8.94 3.01 30.01
C GLN A 34 -10.38 2.96 30.54
N PRO A 35 -10.69 3.60 31.67
CA PRO A 35 -12.04 3.61 32.20
C PRO A 35 -13.00 4.11 31.11
N LEU A 36 -14.09 3.37 30.87
CA LEU A 36 -15.15 3.74 29.94
C LEU A 36 -15.60 5.18 30.27
N ARG A 37 -15.16 6.13 29.44
CA ARG A 37 -15.49 7.55 29.61
C ARG A 37 -17.00 7.68 29.42
N VAL A 38 -17.72 7.99 30.49
CA VAL A 38 -19.17 8.19 30.42
C VAL A 38 -19.41 9.56 29.80
N TYR A 39 -19.81 9.56 28.53
CA TYR A 39 -20.13 10.78 27.79
C TYR A 39 -21.50 11.32 28.21
N THR A 40 -21.59 12.63 28.41
CA THR A 40 -22.86 13.33 28.61
C THR A 40 -23.75 13.25 27.36
N PRO A 41 -25.07 13.46 27.46
CA PRO A 41 -25.97 13.40 26.30
C PRO A 41 -25.55 14.33 25.15
N GLY A 42 -25.06 15.53 25.45
CA GLY A 42 -24.54 16.45 24.44
C GLY A 42 -23.24 15.96 23.78
N GLU A 43 -22.34 15.35 24.55
CA GLU A 43 -21.13 14.74 23.99
C GLU A 43 -21.44 13.51 23.14
N GLN A 44 -22.47 12.72 23.49
CA GLN A 44 -22.91 11.59 22.67
C GLN A 44 -23.48 12.03 21.32
N GLU A 45 -24.19 13.16 21.29
CA GLU A 45 -24.70 13.74 20.05
C GLU A 45 -23.57 14.25 19.15
N ILE A 46 -22.55 14.88 19.73
CA ILE A 46 -21.34 15.28 18.98
C ILE A 46 -20.62 14.06 18.42
N LEU A 47 -20.46 13.00 19.22
CA LEU A 47 -19.80 11.77 18.78
C LEU A 47 -20.57 11.04 17.68
N SER A 48 -21.91 11.04 17.74
CA SER A 48 -22.73 10.41 16.70
C SER A 48 -22.64 11.17 15.37
N GLN A 49 -22.62 12.50 15.41
CA GLN A 49 -22.39 13.34 14.23
C GLN A 49 -20.99 13.15 13.65
N LEU A 50 -19.96 13.09 14.50
CA LEU A 50 -18.59 12.80 14.07
C LEU A 50 -18.46 11.40 13.47
N ALA A 51 -19.12 10.39 14.05
CA ALA A 51 -19.13 9.03 13.51
C ALA A 51 -19.82 8.97 12.14
N TYR A 52 -20.92 9.70 11.96
CA TYR A 52 -21.62 9.81 10.68
C TYR A 52 -20.78 10.52 9.61
N ILE A 53 -20.10 11.61 9.97
CA ILE A 53 -19.16 12.31 9.08
C ILE A 53 -18.00 11.40 8.72
N ARG A 54 -17.45 10.67 9.69
CA ARG A 54 -16.39 9.68 9.46
C ARG A 54 -16.85 8.57 8.51
N ASP A 55 -18.02 7.99 8.70
CA ASP A 55 -18.53 6.93 7.82
C ASP A 55 -18.78 7.42 6.38
N ARG A 56 -19.21 8.68 6.24
CA ARG A 56 -19.27 9.36 4.94
C ARG A 56 -17.87 9.51 4.35
N LEU A 57 -16.90 10.03 5.10
CA LEU A 57 -15.53 10.22 4.64
C LEU A 57 -14.85 8.90 4.29
N ASP A 58 -15.07 7.83 5.07
CA ASP A 58 -14.53 6.50 4.81
C ASP A 58 -15.04 5.94 3.47
N LYS A 59 -16.24 6.33 3.01
CA LYS A 59 -16.76 5.95 1.68
C LYS A 59 -16.12 6.75 0.54
N PHE A 60 -15.55 7.91 0.80
CA PHE A 60 -14.93 8.79 -0.21
C PHE A 60 -13.41 8.74 -0.23
N ILE A 61 -12.77 8.27 0.84
CA ILE A 61 -11.32 8.13 0.88
C ILE A 61 -10.96 6.74 0.33
N PRO A 62 -10.28 6.66 -0.83
CA PRO A 62 -9.80 5.38 -1.33
C PRO A 62 -8.91 4.72 -0.25
N PRO A 63 -8.86 3.38 -0.17
CA PRO A 63 -8.22 2.66 0.94
C PRO A 63 -6.78 3.12 1.21
N TYR A 64 -6.08 3.61 0.18
CA TYR A 64 -4.71 4.11 0.24
C TYR A 64 -4.57 5.50 0.87
N GLY A 65 -5.58 6.36 0.82
CA GLY A 65 -5.57 7.68 1.46
C GLY A 65 -5.70 7.61 3.00
N ARG A 66 -6.12 6.45 3.54
CA ARG A 66 -6.35 6.27 4.98
C ARG A 66 -5.06 6.13 5.80
N VAL A 67 -3.95 5.80 5.15
CA VAL A 67 -2.68 5.48 5.83
C VAL A 67 -1.74 6.69 5.95
N GLY A 68 -2.10 7.84 5.35
CA GLY A 68 -1.21 9.01 5.26
C GLY A 68 0.07 8.74 4.46
N TYR A 69 0.12 7.63 3.73
CA TYR A 69 1.26 7.20 2.95
C TYR A 69 1.12 7.74 1.53
N ILE A 70 2.01 8.66 1.17
CA ILE A 70 2.15 9.15 -0.20
C ILE A 70 3.34 8.36 -0.80
N PRO A 71 3.12 7.55 -1.84
CA PRO A 71 4.23 6.85 -2.50
C PRO A 71 5.21 7.89 -3.06
N SER A 72 6.50 7.58 -3.00
CA SER A 72 7.57 8.50 -3.41
C SER A 72 8.11 8.21 -4.81
N ASN A 73 7.81 7.03 -5.35
CA ASN A 73 8.37 6.53 -6.62
C ASN A 73 7.45 5.46 -7.25
N ALA A 74 7.78 5.03 -8.48
CA ALA A 74 7.03 4.03 -9.22
C ALA A 74 6.95 2.66 -8.52
N ALA A 75 7.96 2.28 -7.75
CA ALA A 75 8.00 1.00 -7.04
C ALA A 75 6.99 0.95 -5.87
N GLU A 76 6.96 2.02 -5.07
CA GLU A 76 6.01 2.17 -3.97
C GLU A 76 4.57 2.27 -4.50
N LEU A 77 4.37 2.97 -5.62
CA LEU A 77 3.08 3.04 -6.28
C LEU A 77 2.60 1.66 -6.74
N ALA A 78 3.48 0.87 -7.36
CA ALA A 78 3.16 -0.47 -7.82
C ALA A 78 2.78 -1.40 -6.67
N GLN A 79 3.51 -1.33 -5.56
CA GLN A 79 3.20 -2.11 -4.35
C GLN A 79 1.86 -1.70 -3.72
N LEU A 80 1.59 -0.39 -3.69
CA LEU A 80 0.36 0.16 -3.12
C LEU A 80 -0.87 -0.29 -3.91
N LEU A 81 -0.83 -0.17 -5.24
CA LEU A 81 -1.97 -0.43 -6.11
C LEU A 81 -2.00 -1.86 -6.69
N GLY A 82 -1.00 -2.68 -6.38
CA GLY A 82 -0.88 -4.05 -6.89
C GLY A 82 -0.62 -4.13 -8.39
N PHE A 83 0.13 -3.17 -8.94
CA PHE A 83 0.48 -3.19 -10.36
C PHE A 83 1.61 -4.18 -10.63
N HIS A 84 1.46 -4.95 -11.72
CA HIS A 84 2.50 -5.85 -12.23
C HIS A 84 3.65 -5.09 -12.88
N TYR A 85 3.32 -3.92 -13.43
CA TYR A 85 4.23 -3.07 -14.17
C TYR A 85 3.81 -1.61 -14.05
N VAL A 86 4.78 -0.72 -13.89
CA VAL A 86 4.59 0.73 -13.86
C VAL A 86 5.78 1.39 -14.55
N LYS A 87 5.51 2.35 -15.42
CA LYS A 87 6.50 3.22 -16.04
C LYS A 87 6.10 4.68 -15.88
N ILE A 88 7.01 5.49 -15.37
CA ILE A 88 6.85 6.94 -15.20
C ILE A 88 8.09 7.62 -15.79
N GLY A 89 7.95 8.23 -16.96
CA GLY A 89 9.11 8.80 -17.67
C GLY A 89 10.16 7.73 -17.99
N GLN A 90 11.34 7.84 -17.36
CA GLN A 90 12.42 6.84 -17.48
C GLN A 90 12.43 5.80 -16.36
N ASP A 91 11.68 6.03 -15.28
CA ASP A 91 11.58 5.07 -14.18
C ASP A 91 10.61 3.95 -14.53
N GLU A 92 11.09 2.71 -14.43
CA GLU A 92 10.34 1.51 -14.75
C GLU A 92 10.44 0.53 -13.57
N TYR A 93 9.30 -0.04 -13.17
CA TYR A 93 9.22 -1.01 -12.09
C TYR A 93 8.26 -2.15 -12.44
N GLY A 94 8.62 -3.36 -12.02
CA GLY A 94 7.83 -4.57 -12.26
C GLY A 94 8.27 -5.32 -13.51
N THR A 95 7.44 -6.25 -13.94
CA THR A 95 7.73 -7.09 -15.12
C THR A 95 6.69 -6.80 -16.19
N LEU A 96 7.16 -6.33 -17.35
CA LEU A 96 6.29 -6.13 -18.49
C LEU A 96 5.79 -7.50 -18.98
N PRO A 97 4.46 -7.75 -19.04
CA PRO A 97 3.95 -9.01 -19.56
C PRO A 97 4.37 -9.19 -21.02
N GLU A 98 4.87 -10.37 -21.35
CA GLU A 98 5.52 -10.66 -22.64
C GLU A 98 4.57 -10.65 -23.85
N SER A 99 3.26 -10.64 -23.62
CA SER A 99 2.28 -10.69 -24.71
C SER A 99 2.40 -9.47 -25.62
N ASP A 100 2.66 -9.71 -26.90
CA ASP A 100 2.76 -8.66 -27.92
C ASP A 100 1.48 -7.82 -28.03
N ASP A 101 0.33 -8.41 -27.66
CA ASP A 101 -0.95 -7.73 -27.59
C ASP A 101 -0.94 -6.53 -26.63
N ILE A 102 -0.11 -6.51 -25.59
CA ILE A 102 -0.05 -5.43 -24.60
C ILE A 102 0.91 -4.34 -25.02
N LYS A 103 2.03 -4.70 -25.68
CA LYS A 103 3.10 -3.77 -26.05
C LYS A 103 2.61 -2.65 -26.96
N GLN A 104 1.75 -2.96 -27.92
CA GLN A 104 1.17 -1.97 -28.85
C GLN A 104 0.38 -0.85 -28.16
N TYR A 105 -0.13 -1.09 -26.94
CA TYR A 105 -0.91 -0.11 -26.20
C TYR A 105 -0.04 0.80 -25.31
N LEU A 106 1.21 0.42 -25.02
CA LEU A 106 2.12 1.20 -24.17
C LEU A 106 2.53 2.52 -24.81
N ASP A 107 2.52 2.60 -26.14
CA ASP A 107 2.95 3.78 -26.91
C ASP A 107 1.77 4.67 -27.34
N LEU A 108 0.55 4.35 -26.92
CA LEU A 108 -0.61 5.18 -27.25
C LEU A 108 -0.51 6.57 -26.63
N ASP A 109 -0.58 7.59 -27.49
CA ASP A 109 -0.57 8.99 -27.09
C ASP A 109 -1.97 9.44 -26.63
N LEU A 110 -2.32 9.07 -25.40
CA LEU A 110 -3.61 9.39 -24.77
C LEU A 110 -3.38 10.10 -23.44
N ASP A 111 -4.26 11.04 -23.11
CA ASP A 111 -4.19 11.78 -21.85
C ASP A 111 -4.68 10.94 -20.67
N GLU A 112 -5.75 10.17 -20.85
CA GLU A 112 -6.28 9.26 -19.85
C GLU A 112 -6.94 8.07 -20.56
N ALA A 113 -6.54 6.85 -20.19
CA ALA A 113 -7.15 5.64 -20.70
C ALA A 113 -7.05 4.48 -19.70
N GLN A 114 -8.08 3.66 -19.67
CA GLN A 114 -8.11 2.40 -18.94
C GLN A 114 -8.68 1.32 -19.84
N LEU A 115 -7.79 0.46 -20.36
CA LEU A 115 -8.10 -0.52 -21.39
C LEU A 115 -8.09 -1.92 -20.77
N LYS A 116 -9.16 -2.69 -20.96
CA LYS A 116 -9.19 -4.10 -20.59
C LYS A 116 -8.69 -4.94 -21.76
N ILE A 117 -7.55 -5.60 -21.58
CA ILE A 117 -6.95 -6.51 -22.56
C ILE A 117 -6.87 -7.91 -21.93
N LYS A 118 -7.70 -8.84 -22.43
CA LYS A 118 -7.86 -10.18 -21.84
C LYS A 118 -8.20 -10.08 -20.34
N ASP A 119 -7.28 -10.53 -19.48
CA ASP A 119 -7.44 -10.58 -18.03
C ASP A 119 -6.68 -9.44 -17.31
N LYS A 120 -6.09 -8.50 -18.05
CA LYS A 120 -5.32 -7.39 -17.51
C LYS A 120 -5.96 -6.06 -17.88
N TYR A 121 -5.68 -5.05 -17.06
CA TYR A 121 -6.00 -3.67 -17.31
C TYR A 121 -4.72 -2.89 -17.57
N ILE A 122 -4.72 -2.08 -18.62
CA ILE A 122 -3.67 -1.13 -18.96
C ILE A 122 -4.20 0.27 -18.60
N TYR A 123 -3.42 1.00 -17.82
CA TYR A 123 -3.72 2.38 -17.42
C TYR A 123 -2.71 3.32 -18.06
N ILE A 124 -3.21 4.35 -18.71
CA ILE A 124 -2.42 5.45 -19.26
C ILE A 124 -2.95 6.71 -18.62
N ILE A 125 -2.10 7.45 -17.91
CA ILE A 125 -2.48 8.69 -17.25
C ILE A 125 -1.40 9.73 -17.54
N ARG A 126 -1.79 10.88 -18.07
CA ARG A 126 -0.91 12.01 -18.35
C ARG A 126 -1.31 13.19 -17.47
N LYS A 127 -0.29 13.87 -16.94
CA LYS A 127 -0.45 15.13 -16.21
C LYS A 127 0.68 16.08 -16.60
N GLY A 128 0.35 17.10 -17.38
CA GLY A 128 1.36 17.97 -18.00
C GLY A 128 2.33 17.15 -18.85
N ASP A 129 3.63 17.30 -18.59
CA ASP A 129 4.69 16.62 -19.34
C ASP A 129 4.96 15.18 -18.87
N LYS A 130 4.28 14.74 -17.80
CA LYS A 130 4.51 13.44 -17.18
C LYS A 130 3.46 12.43 -17.60
N ARG A 131 3.91 11.22 -17.84
CA ARG A 131 3.08 10.10 -18.28
C ARG A 131 3.36 8.88 -17.42
N LEU A 132 2.29 8.30 -16.90
CA LEU A 132 2.26 7.02 -16.22
C LEU A 132 1.63 5.99 -17.14
N VAL A 133 2.30 4.85 -17.30
CA VAL A 133 1.74 3.65 -17.91
C VAL A 133 1.85 2.52 -16.91
N ALA A 134 0.73 1.90 -16.54
CA ALA A 134 0.70 0.84 -15.56
C ALA A 134 -0.16 -0.34 -16.01
N ILE A 135 0.11 -1.54 -15.48
CA ILE A 135 -0.63 -2.75 -15.77
C ILE A 135 -1.06 -3.41 -14.46
N GLY A 136 -2.34 -3.74 -14.34
CA GLY A 136 -2.93 -4.34 -13.15
C GLY A 136 -4.04 -5.34 -13.47
N ASP A 137 -4.66 -5.89 -12.44
CA ASP A 137 -5.72 -6.89 -12.55
C ASP A 137 -7.13 -6.31 -12.37
N ALA A 138 -7.25 -5.07 -11.89
CA ALA A 138 -8.51 -4.50 -11.45
C ALA A 138 -8.86 -3.20 -12.20
N TYR A 139 -10.14 -2.90 -12.33
CA TYR A 139 -10.54 -1.57 -12.76
C TYR A 139 -10.25 -0.56 -11.63
N LEU A 140 -9.63 0.57 -11.95
CA LEU A 140 -9.40 1.66 -11.00
C LEU A 140 -10.63 2.57 -10.99
N ASP A 141 -11.14 2.84 -9.80
CA ASP A 141 -12.18 3.84 -9.63
C ASP A 141 -11.66 5.27 -9.88
N TYR A 142 -12.58 6.21 -10.07
CA TYR A 142 -12.28 7.61 -10.34
C TYR A 142 -11.34 8.26 -9.31
N LEU A 143 -11.48 7.95 -8.02
CA LEU A 143 -10.64 8.55 -6.98
C LEU A 143 -9.21 8.02 -7.06
N THR A 144 -9.06 6.74 -7.39
CA THR A 144 -7.75 6.15 -7.64
C THR A 144 -7.08 6.75 -8.88
N VAL A 145 -7.84 7.02 -9.94
CA VAL A 145 -7.31 7.74 -11.13
C VAL A 145 -6.90 9.17 -10.77
N LYS A 146 -7.72 9.90 -10.01
CA LYS A 146 -7.36 11.26 -9.54
C LYS A 146 -6.15 11.27 -8.63
N PHE A 147 -6.03 10.29 -7.75
CA PHE A 147 -4.82 10.11 -6.95
C PHE A 147 -3.57 9.93 -7.83
N LEU A 148 -3.65 9.16 -8.92
CA LEU A 148 -2.53 8.97 -9.84
C LEU A 148 -2.18 10.26 -10.61
N GLU A 149 -3.16 11.06 -11.01
CA GLU A 149 -2.92 12.38 -11.58
C GLU A 149 -2.22 13.32 -10.60
N ASP A 150 -2.69 13.39 -9.36
CA ASP A 150 -2.11 14.25 -8.33
C ASP A 150 -0.70 13.78 -7.95
N PHE A 151 -0.47 12.47 -7.90
CA PHE A 151 0.84 11.87 -7.72
C PHE A 151 1.82 12.28 -8.84
N LEU A 152 1.38 12.26 -10.10
CA LEU A 152 2.20 12.74 -11.22
C LEU A 152 2.52 14.24 -11.10
N SER A 153 1.56 15.06 -10.66
CA SER A 153 1.79 16.48 -10.39
C SER A 153 2.81 16.72 -9.27
N TYR A 154 2.90 15.81 -8.29
CA TYR A 154 3.82 15.93 -7.16
C TYR A 154 5.27 15.53 -7.47
N LEU A 155 5.48 14.54 -8.35
CA LEU A 155 6.80 14.10 -8.80
C LEU A 155 7.61 15.23 -9.45
#